data_AF-A0A3S9PNW8-F1
#
_entry.id   AF-A0A3S9PNW8-F1
#
_cell.length_a   1.000
_cell.length_b   1.000
_cell.length_c   1.000
_cell.angle_alpha   90.00
_cell.angle_beta   90.00
_cell.angle_gamma   90.00
#
_symmetry.space_group_name_H-M   'P 1'
#
loop_
_entity.id
_entity.type
_entity.pdbx_description
1 polymer ?
#
loop_
_entity_poly.entity_id
_entity_poly.type
_entity_poly.pdbx_seq_one_letter_code
_entity_poly.pdbx_strand_id
1 'polypeptide(L)'
;MGARPVRPSRRWPGAEWWAPLLAGLAAIQRAAAASGPLLAAVELTGEAPTVTAVWPDGSRTTVSPDSEAGPEALREPLAVSGTDPGYRVPRESDPFPLKYAWLLEELSGASDAWFAFTEEPVRLLSVRADEAAGEITVGVGRPGRGDELSVVFRLGDCEDVIGIPYAIAAQAAGAGPVRVVPLRMPT
;
A
#
# COMPACT_ATOMS: atom_id res chain seq x y z
N MET A 1 -14.17 6.93 19.77
CA MET A 1 -15.00 6.49 18.63
C MET A 1 -14.39 7.11 17.39
N GLY A 2 -13.78 6.33 16.51
CA GLY A 2 -13.27 6.83 15.23
C GLY A 2 -14.42 7.26 14.31
N ALA A 3 -14.14 8.15 13.35
CA ALA A 3 -15.09 8.43 12.29
C ALA A 3 -15.36 7.16 11.45
N ARG A 4 -16.40 7.21 10.61
CA ARG A 4 -16.68 6.13 9.67
C ARG A 4 -15.73 6.23 8.46
N PRO A 5 -15.43 5.11 7.78
CA PRO A 5 -14.74 5.14 6.50
C PRO A 5 -15.39 6.13 5.54
N VAL A 6 -14.57 6.84 4.76
CA VAL A 6 -15.04 7.84 3.80
C VAL A 6 -15.81 7.15 2.67
N ARG A 7 -15.31 5.98 2.23
CA ARG A 7 -15.95 5.11 1.26
C ARG A 7 -15.85 3.68 1.80
N PRO A 8 -16.88 3.16 2.49
CA PRO A 8 -16.79 1.86 3.15
C PRO A 8 -16.74 0.70 2.15
N SER A 9 -15.96 -0.33 2.48
CA SER A 9 -16.02 -1.61 1.77
C SER A 9 -17.35 -2.32 2.05
N ARG A 10 -17.89 -2.96 1.01
CA ARG A 10 -19.04 -3.88 1.10
C ARG A 10 -18.64 -5.18 1.78
N ARG A 11 -17.45 -5.70 1.46
CA ARG A 11 -16.90 -6.92 2.04
C ARG A 11 -16.48 -6.74 3.49
N TRP A 12 -15.88 -5.58 3.83
CA TRP A 12 -15.39 -5.24 5.17
C TRP A 12 -16.03 -3.92 5.65
N PRO A 13 -17.22 -3.96 6.28
CA PRO A 13 -18.00 -2.74 6.58
C PRO A 13 -17.32 -1.69 7.48
N GLY A 14 -16.25 -2.05 8.18
CA GLY A 14 -15.44 -1.14 8.99
C GLY A 14 -14.19 -0.58 8.31
N ALA A 15 -13.91 -0.97 7.06
CA ALA A 15 -12.70 -0.65 6.33
C ALA A 15 -12.98 0.27 5.13
N GLU A 16 -11.95 0.93 4.63
CA GLU A 16 -12.01 1.62 3.34
C GLU A 16 -12.24 0.65 2.17
N TRP A 17 -12.92 1.12 1.13
CA TRP A 17 -13.32 0.35 -0.06
C TRP A 17 -12.16 -0.36 -0.78
N TRP A 18 -10.93 0.16 -0.67
CA TRP A 18 -9.72 -0.39 -1.27
C TRP A 18 -9.01 -1.41 -0.37
N ALA A 19 -9.38 -1.51 0.91
CA ALA A 19 -8.67 -2.36 1.88
C ALA A 19 -8.65 -3.83 1.43
N PRO A 20 -9.76 -4.45 0.97
CA PRO A 20 -9.72 -5.85 0.54
C PRO A 20 -8.80 -6.07 -0.67
N LEU A 21 -8.75 -5.12 -1.61
CA LEU A 21 -7.82 -5.19 -2.74
C LEU A 21 -6.36 -5.18 -2.27
N LEU A 22 -5.97 -4.28 -1.36
CA LEU A 22 -4.59 -4.26 -0.88
C LEU A 22 -4.19 -5.56 -0.16
N ALA A 23 -5.11 -6.18 0.59
CA ALA A 23 -4.87 -7.51 1.16
C ALA A 23 -4.71 -8.59 0.07
N GLY A 24 -5.53 -8.55 -0.98
CA GLY A 24 -5.37 -9.44 -2.14
C GLY A 24 -4.02 -9.25 -2.83
N LEU A 25 -3.59 -8.00 -3.03
CA LEU A 25 -2.31 -7.65 -3.64
C LEU A 25 -1.12 -8.04 -2.76
N ALA A 26 -1.24 -7.96 -1.43
CA ALA A 26 -0.23 -8.46 -0.50
C ALA A 26 -0.01 -9.97 -0.69
N ALA A 27 -1.08 -10.76 -0.76
CA ALA A 27 -1.00 -12.20 -1.03
C ALA A 27 -0.40 -12.51 -2.41
N ILE A 28 -0.76 -11.75 -3.44
CA ILE A 28 -0.15 -11.85 -4.77
C ILE A 28 1.35 -11.54 -4.72
N GLN A 29 1.75 -10.46 -4.07
CA GLN A 29 3.15 -10.06 -3.99
C GLN A 29 3.99 -11.08 -3.22
N ARG A 30 3.44 -11.71 -2.16
CA ARG A 30 4.10 -12.82 -1.46
C ARG A 30 4.27 -14.05 -2.34
N ALA A 31 3.22 -14.45 -3.07
CA ALA A 31 3.30 -15.58 -4.00
C ALA A 31 4.33 -15.32 -5.12
N ALA A 32 4.44 -14.07 -5.57
CA ALA A 32 5.39 -13.63 -6.59
C ALA A 32 6.82 -13.39 -6.06
N ALA A 33 7.06 -13.41 -4.75
CA ALA A 33 8.28 -12.83 -4.18
C ALA A 33 9.60 -13.48 -4.62
N ALA A 34 9.58 -14.75 -5.05
CA ALA A 34 10.79 -15.46 -5.45
C ALA A 34 11.17 -15.24 -6.93
N SER A 35 10.18 -15.10 -7.81
CA SER A 35 10.41 -15.12 -9.27
C SER A 35 9.31 -14.48 -10.12
N GLY A 36 8.31 -13.88 -9.47
CA GLY A 36 7.18 -13.24 -10.13
C GLY A 36 7.40 -11.73 -10.31
N PRO A 37 6.36 -11.00 -10.71
CA PRO A 37 6.43 -9.57 -10.88
C PRO A 37 6.45 -8.83 -9.54
N LEU A 38 7.00 -7.61 -9.59
CA LEU A 38 6.79 -6.58 -8.57
C LEU A 38 5.53 -5.78 -8.91
N LEU A 39 4.64 -5.58 -7.94
CA LEU A 39 3.49 -4.66 -8.06
C LEU A 39 3.97 -3.20 -7.90
N ALA A 40 4.62 -2.68 -8.94
CA ALA A 40 5.29 -1.38 -8.93
C ALA A 40 4.37 -0.18 -8.65
N ALA A 41 3.07 -0.26 -8.99
CA ALA A 41 2.13 0.81 -8.68
C ALA A 41 0.72 0.31 -8.40
N VAL A 42 0.07 0.89 -7.40
CA VAL A 42 -1.36 0.76 -7.11
C VAL A 42 -1.93 2.18 -7.04
N GLU A 43 -2.89 2.50 -7.90
CA GLU A 43 -3.53 3.81 -8.00
C GLU A 43 -5.01 3.67 -7.61
N LEU A 44 -5.49 4.53 -6.70
CA LEU A 44 -6.81 4.46 -6.05
C LEU A 44 -7.66 5.73 -6.28
N THR A 45 -7.26 6.56 -7.25
CA THR A 45 -7.86 7.87 -7.56
C THR A 45 -9.00 7.81 -8.57
N GLY A 46 -9.04 6.78 -9.41
CA GLY A 46 -10.03 6.60 -10.48
C GLY A 46 -11.36 5.97 -10.04
N GLU A 47 -12.26 5.76 -11.00
CA GLU A 47 -13.51 5.01 -10.80
C GLU A 47 -13.24 3.55 -10.41
N ALA A 48 -12.14 2.99 -10.93
CA ALA A 48 -11.60 1.70 -10.56
C ALA A 48 -10.12 1.84 -10.18
N PRO A 49 -9.63 1.02 -9.23
CA PRO A 49 -8.21 0.99 -8.92
C PRO A 49 -7.43 0.46 -10.11
N THR A 50 -6.17 0.88 -10.24
CA THR A 50 -5.27 0.41 -11.29
C THR A 50 -4.03 -0.17 -10.65
N VAL A 51 -3.59 -1.35 -11.10
CA VAL A 51 -2.41 -2.04 -10.60
C VAL A 51 -1.45 -2.25 -11.75
N THR A 52 -0.20 -1.82 -11.59
CA THR A 52 0.88 -2.07 -12.54
C THR A 52 1.89 -3.03 -11.94
N ALA A 53 2.11 -4.13 -12.65
CA ALA A 53 3.13 -5.13 -12.37
C ALA A 53 4.31 -4.95 -13.33
N VAL A 54 5.53 -5.14 -12.82
CA VAL A 54 6.77 -5.12 -13.59
C VAL A 54 7.49 -6.45 -13.38
N TRP A 55 7.82 -7.12 -14.46
CA TRP A 55 8.49 -8.40 -14.46
C TRP A 55 10.02 -8.25 -14.41
N PRO A 56 10.76 -9.28 -14.00
CA PRO A 56 12.23 -9.25 -14.01
C PRO A 56 12.85 -9.00 -15.39
N ASP A 57 12.16 -9.34 -16.47
CA ASP A 57 12.57 -9.05 -17.85
C ASP A 57 12.28 -7.60 -18.29
N GLY A 58 11.70 -6.79 -17.40
CA GLY A 58 11.32 -5.40 -17.61
C GLY A 58 9.94 -5.21 -18.26
N SER A 59 9.26 -6.29 -18.67
CA SER A 59 7.91 -6.21 -19.21
C SER A 59 6.91 -5.71 -18.15
N ARG A 60 5.82 -5.09 -18.61
CA ARG A 60 4.83 -4.44 -17.74
C ARG A 60 3.42 -4.88 -18.08
N THR A 61 2.63 -5.11 -17.04
CA THR A 61 1.21 -5.42 -17.14
C THR A 61 0.44 -4.45 -16.26
N THR A 62 -0.57 -3.79 -16.82
CA THR A 62 -1.47 -2.91 -16.07
C THR A 62 -2.89 -3.47 -16.13
N VAL A 63 -3.52 -3.60 -14.97
CA VAL A 63 -4.88 -4.14 -14.82
C VAL A 63 -5.73 -3.19 -13.98
N SER A 64 -7.05 -3.21 -14.21
CA SER A 64 -8.02 -2.46 -13.40
C SER A 64 -8.95 -3.44 -12.69
N PRO A 65 -8.54 -3.97 -11.52
CA PRO A 65 -9.34 -4.96 -10.81
C PRO A 65 -10.54 -4.31 -10.11
N ASP A 66 -11.51 -5.14 -9.73
CA ASP A 66 -12.51 -4.73 -8.75
C ASP A 66 -11.82 -4.38 -7.42
N SER A 67 -12.32 -3.36 -6.71
CA SER A 67 -11.72 -2.90 -5.46
C SER A 67 -11.83 -3.90 -4.30
N GLU A 68 -12.63 -4.94 -4.47
CA GLU A 68 -12.80 -6.03 -3.53
C GLU A 68 -12.31 -7.38 -4.09
N ALA A 69 -11.59 -7.36 -5.21
CA ALA A 69 -10.99 -8.52 -5.82
C ALA A 69 -10.08 -9.26 -4.82
N GLY A 70 -10.39 -10.53 -4.57
CA GLY A 70 -9.52 -11.41 -3.79
C GLY A 70 -8.30 -11.88 -4.61
N PRO A 71 -7.32 -12.51 -3.95
CA PRO A 71 -6.08 -12.94 -4.61
C PRO A 71 -6.33 -13.87 -5.81
N GLU A 72 -7.30 -14.78 -5.74
CA GLU A 72 -7.62 -15.67 -6.85
C GLU A 72 -8.05 -14.91 -8.12
N ALA A 73 -8.82 -13.83 -7.98
CA ALA A 73 -9.25 -13.00 -9.10
C ALA A 73 -8.11 -12.15 -9.70
N LEU A 74 -7.01 -11.98 -8.95
CA LEU A 74 -5.85 -11.18 -9.35
C LEU A 74 -4.74 -12.02 -9.99
N ARG A 75 -4.71 -13.34 -9.75
CA ARG A 75 -3.65 -14.24 -10.24
C ARG A 75 -3.54 -14.27 -11.75
N GLU A 76 -4.64 -14.54 -12.44
CA GLU A 76 -4.65 -14.65 -13.90
C GLU A 76 -4.32 -13.31 -14.58
N PRO A 77 -4.95 -12.17 -14.23
CA PRO A 77 -4.63 -10.88 -14.86
C PRO A 77 -3.19 -10.42 -14.65
N LEU A 78 -2.58 -10.80 -13.52
CA LEU A 78 -1.18 -10.47 -13.20
C LEU A 78 -0.20 -11.59 -13.58
N ALA A 79 -0.70 -12.67 -14.18
CA ALA A 79 0.03 -13.89 -14.54
C ALA A 79 0.93 -14.45 -13.41
N VAL A 80 0.51 -14.30 -12.15
CA VAL A 80 1.27 -14.77 -11.00
C VAL A 80 1.04 -16.25 -10.78
N SER A 81 2.13 -17.01 -10.79
CA SER A 81 2.17 -18.40 -10.36
C SER A 81 2.86 -18.49 -8.99
N GLY A 82 2.47 -19.48 -8.18
CA GLY A 82 3.01 -19.67 -6.83
C GLY A 82 1.93 -19.67 -5.75
N THR A 83 2.31 -20.16 -4.58
CA THR A 83 1.45 -20.22 -3.40
C THR A 83 1.84 -19.08 -2.46
N ASP A 84 0.85 -18.37 -1.92
CA ASP A 84 1.11 -17.44 -0.82
C ASP A 84 1.61 -18.25 0.39
N PRO A 85 2.84 -18.05 0.88
CA PRO A 85 3.34 -18.70 2.08
C PRO A 85 2.57 -18.32 3.35
N GLY A 86 1.65 -17.35 3.25
CA GLY A 86 0.84 -16.86 4.34
C GLY A 86 1.48 -15.68 5.06
N TYR A 87 0.72 -15.13 6.01
CA TYR A 87 1.13 -14.01 6.84
C TYR A 87 2.36 -14.35 7.68
N ARG A 88 3.40 -13.52 7.58
CA ARG A 88 4.54 -13.51 8.51
C ARG A 88 5.19 -12.14 8.54
N VAL A 89 5.67 -11.74 9.71
CA VAL A 89 6.50 -10.53 9.86
C VAL A 89 7.78 -10.72 9.02
N PRO A 90 8.11 -9.81 8.09
CA PRO A 90 9.31 -9.93 7.28
C PRO A 90 10.56 -9.68 8.11
N ARG A 91 11.62 -10.44 7.84
CA ARG A 91 12.96 -10.25 8.43
C ARG A 91 13.72 -9.16 7.70
N GLU A 92 14.74 -8.58 8.34
CA GLU A 92 15.64 -7.62 7.68
C GLU A 92 16.29 -8.21 6.41
N SER A 93 16.64 -9.51 6.46
CA SER A 93 17.22 -10.25 5.34
C SER A 93 16.22 -10.68 4.27
N ASP A 94 14.91 -10.48 4.47
CA ASP A 94 13.92 -10.90 3.48
C ASP A 94 14.01 -10.02 2.22
N PRO A 95 13.73 -10.59 1.03
CA PRO A 95 13.74 -9.85 -0.21
C PRO A 95 12.68 -8.75 -0.21
N PHE A 96 12.96 -7.66 -0.94
CA PHE A 96 12.12 -6.48 -1.01
C PHE A 96 10.63 -6.80 -1.32
N PRO A 97 10.29 -7.69 -2.27
CA PRO A 97 8.90 -8.12 -2.49
C PRO A 97 8.16 -8.62 -1.24
N LEU A 98 8.82 -9.36 -0.33
CA LEU A 98 8.17 -9.84 0.90
C LEU A 98 7.92 -8.70 1.89
N LYS A 99 8.88 -7.78 2.02
CA LYS A 99 8.71 -6.58 2.86
C LYS A 99 7.61 -5.66 2.31
N TYR A 100 7.55 -5.52 0.99
CA TYR A 100 6.52 -4.73 0.33
C TYR A 100 5.13 -5.36 0.48
N ALA A 101 5.02 -6.68 0.36
CA ALA A 101 3.76 -7.37 0.61
C ALA A 101 3.24 -7.15 2.03
N TRP A 102 4.14 -7.14 3.03
CA TRP A 102 3.80 -6.80 4.41
C TRP A 102 3.25 -5.39 4.53
N LEU A 103 3.89 -4.40 3.89
CA LEU A 103 3.37 -3.03 3.89
C LEU A 103 1.95 -2.93 3.31
N LEU A 104 1.68 -3.61 2.18
CA LEU A 104 0.35 -3.61 1.56
C LEU A 104 -0.71 -4.17 2.52
N GLU A 105 -0.33 -5.18 3.31
CA GLU A 105 -1.20 -5.77 4.32
C GLU A 105 -1.40 -4.86 5.54
N GLU A 106 -0.36 -4.17 6.01
CA GLU A 106 -0.48 -3.17 7.08
C GLU A 106 -1.40 -2.01 6.65
N LEU A 107 -1.23 -1.51 5.42
CA LEU A 107 -2.10 -0.48 4.84
C LEU A 107 -3.56 -0.94 4.77
N SER A 108 -3.78 -2.20 4.40
CA SER A 108 -5.10 -2.83 4.35
C SER A 108 -5.72 -2.98 5.76
N GLY A 109 -4.96 -3.58 6.69
CA GLY A 109 -5.41 -3.92 8.03
C GLY A 109 -5.70 -2.71 8.90
N ALA A 110 -4.88 -1.67 8.78
CA ALA A 110 -5.08 -0.38 9.45
C ALA A 110 -5.68 0.67 8.51
N SER A 111 -6.64 0.27 7.68
CA SER A 111 -7.39 1.20 6.82
C SER A 111 -8.17 2.27 7.59
N ASP A 112 -8.37 2.07 8.89
CA ASP A 112 -8.97 3.03 9.80
C ASP A 112 -8.08 4.23 10.12
N ALA A 113 -6.76 4.09 10.00
CA ALA A 113 -5.82 5.20 10.15
C ALA A 113 -6.17 6.42 9.27
N TRP A 114 -6.69 6.18 8.07
CA TRP A 114 -6.97 7.21 7.07
C TRP A 114 -8.17 8.10 7.41
N PHE A 115 -9.03 7.65 8.32
CA PHE A 115 -10.17 8.40 8.82
C PHE A 115 -10.12 8.61 10.34
N ALA A 116 -9.01 8.25 10.99
CA ALA A 116 -8.79 8.50 12.40
C ALA A 116 -8.65 10.01 12.72
N PHE A 117 -8.15 10.80 11.75
CA PHE A 117 -7.93 12.24 11.89
C PHE A 117 -9.11 13.03 11.31
N THR A 118 -10.13 13.24 12.13
CA THR A 118 -11.44 13.73 11.66
C THR A 118 -11.48 15.22 11.30
N GLU A 119 -10.58 16.02 11.87
CA GLU A 119 -10.48 17.45 11.56
C GLU A 119 -9.87 17.69 10.18
N GLU A 120 -9.01 16.79 9.73
CA GLU A 120 -8.36 16.82 8.42
C GLU A 120 -8.36 15.43 7.78
N PRO A 121 -9.45 15.06 7.08
CA PRO A 121 -9.54 13.75 6.47
C PRO A 121 -8.45 13.60 5.41
N VAL A 122 -7.77 12.46 5.43
CA VAL A 122 -6.76 12.09 4.44
C VAL A 122 -7.25 10.88 3.65
N ARG A 123 -6.68 10.67 2.45
CA ARG A 123 -7.05 9.55 1.59
C ARG A 123 -5.80 8.92 1.02
N LEU A 124 -5.71 7.59 1.09
CA LEU A 124 -4.72 6.87 0.30
C LEU A 124 -5.09 7.01 -1.18
N LEU A 125 -4.16 7.53 -1.97
CA LEU A 125 -4.32 7.74 -3.41
C LEU A 125 -3.48 6.76 -4.22
N SER A 126 -2.27 6.44 -3.76
CA SER A 126 -1.40 5.52 -4.46
C SER A 126 -0.36 4.87 -3.55
N VAL A 127 0.16 3.72 -3.99
CA VAL A 127 1.33 3.05 -3.42
C VAL A 127 2.23 2.67 -4.59
N ARG A 128 3.48 3.12 -4.58
CA ARG A 128 4.46 2.84 -5.64
C ARG A 128 5.72 2.25 -5.05
N ALA A 129 6.21 1.19 -5.67
CA ALA A 129 7.40 0.47 -5.25
C ALA A 129 8.50 0.58 -6.29
N ASP A 130 9.70 0.94 -5.83
CA ASP A 130 10.93 0.91 -6.60
C ASP A 130 11.92 -0.03 -5.89
N GLU A 131 11.99 -1.26 -6.38
CA GLU A 131 12.89 -2.28 -5.83
C GLU A 131 14.37 -1.92 -6.02
N ALA A 132 14.72 -1.24 -7.12
CA ALA A 132 16.10 -0.86 -7.38
C ALA A 132 16.58 0.22 -6.39
N ALA A 133 15.69 1.14 -6.02
CA ALA A 133 15.95 2.13 -4.98
C ALA A 133 15.69 1.61 -3.55
N GLY A 134 14.99 0.49 -3.40
CA GLY A 134 14.51 -0.02 -2.11
C GLY A 134 13.48 0.92 -1.46
N GLU A 135 12.76 1.70 -2.26
CA GLU A 135 11.88 2.78 -1.81
C GLU A 135 10.41 2.48 -2.10
N ILE A 136 9.56 2.90 -1.17
CA ILE A 136 8.11 2.96 -1.35
C ILE A 136 7.67 4.41 -1.28
N THR A 137 6.82 4.80 -2.22
CA THR A 137 6.12 6.10 -2.21
C THR A 137 4.64 5.88 -2.00
N VAL A 138 4.07 6.52 -0.99
CA VAL A 138 2.64 6.52 -0.69
C VAL A 138 2.06 7.90 -1.01
N GLY A 139 1.16 7.97 -1.99
CA GLY A 139 0.43 9.18 -2.33
C GLY A 139 -0.78 9.36 -1.42
N VAL A 140 -0.91 10.55 -0.83
CA VAL A 140 -1.95 10.90 0.15
C VAL A 140 -2.66 12.18 -0.26
N GLY A 141 -3.97 12.09 -0.44
CA GLY A 141 -4.82 13.23 -0.75
C GLY A 141 -5.33 13.88 0.52
N ARG A 142 -5.40 15.22 0.53
CA ARG A 142 -5.95 16.02 1.64
C ARG A 142 -7.12 16.85 1.10
N PRO A 143 -8.32 16.25 0.97
CA PRO A 143 -9.47 16.92 0.36
C PRO A 143 -9.83 18.25 1.02
N GLY A 144 -9.68 18.37 2.35
CA GLY A 144 -9.93 19.62 3.06
C GLY A 144 -8.98 20.77 2.67
N ARG A 145 -7.79 20.43 2.16
CA ARG A 145 -6.75 21.36 1.71
C ARG A 145 -6.67 21.48 0.18
N GLY A 146 -7.28 20.55 -0.56
CA GLY A 146 -7.31 20.55 -2.02
C GLY A 146 -5.97 20.16 -2.67
N ASP A 147 -5.11 19.44 -1.95
CA ASP A 147 -3.78 19.05 -2.43
C ASP A 147 -3.44 17.57 -2.15
N GLU A 148 -2.26 17.14 -2.63
CA GLU A 148 -1.68 15.81 -2.45
C GLU A 148 -0.28 15.92 -1.82
N LEU A 149 0.10 14.91 -1.04
CA LEU A 149 1.42 14.75 -0.46
C LEU A 149 1.93 13.33 -0.76
N SER A 150 3.23 13.19 -1.00
CA SER A 150 3.87 11.87 -1.18
C SER A 150 4.77 11.57 0.01
N VAL A 151 4.55 10.45 0.69
CA VAL A 151 5.41 9.95 1.76
C VAL A 151 6.34 8.88 1.20
N VAL A 152 7.65 9.09 1.33
CA VAL A 152 8.67 8.16 0.83
C VAL A 152 9.41 7.54 2.01
N PHE A 153 9.57 6.22 2.01
CA PHE A 153 10.35 5.50 3.00
C PHE A 153 11.04 4.26 2.40
N ARG A 154 12.05 3.76 3.11
CA ARG A 154 12.80 2.56 2.72
C ARG A 154 12.43 1.41 3.64
N LEU A 155 12.21 0.22 3.07
CA LEU A 155 11.81 -0.98 3.81
C LEU A 155 13.01 -1.68 4.48
N GLY A 156 14.06 -0.95 4.88
CA GLY A 156 15.22 -1.54 5.55
C GLY A 156 14.85 -2.18 6.88
N ASP A 157 14.13 -1.42 7.71
CA ASP A 157 13.85 -1.72 9.10
C ASP A 157 12.37 -2.13 9.26
N CYS A 158 12.08 -3.42 9.12
CA CYS A 158 10.70 -3.94 9.15
C CYS A 158 9.95 -3.62 10.47
N GLU A 159 10.68 -3.38 11.57
CA GLU A 159 10.10 -2.99 12.86
C GLU A 159 9.44 -1.60 12.83
N ASP A 160 9.80 -0.74 11.87
CA ASP A 160 9.20 0.59 11.67
C ASP A 160 7.90 0.56 10.86
N VAL A 161 7.50 -0.60 10.32
CA VAL A 161 6.33 -0.72 9.45
C VAL A 161 5.04 -0.96 10.26
N ILE A 162 5.14 -1.40 11.52
CA ILE A 162 3.96 -1.61 12.37
C ILE A 162 3.30 -0.25 12.67
N GLY A 163 2.03 -0.12 12.32
CA GLY A 163 1.31 1.16 12.50
C GLY A 163 1.74 2.26 11.53
N ILE A 164 2.50 1.92 10.48
CA ILE A 164 2.89 2.89 9.44
C ILE A 164 1.71 3.64 8.81
N PRO A 165 0.50 3.08 8.66
CA PRO A 165 -0.62 3.84 8.09
C PRO A 165 -1.04 5.00 9.01
N TYR A 166 -0.95 4.82 10.34
CA TYR A 166 -1.19 5.88 11.31
C TYR A 166 -0.11 6.94 11.28
N ALA A 167 1.16 6.56 11.14
CA ALA A 167 2.26 7.51 11.01
C ALA A 167 2.12 8.35 9.73
N ILE A 168 1.82 7.71 8.59
CA ILE A 168 1.57 8.37 7.30
C ILE A 168 0.38 9.34 7.42
N ALA A 169 -0.75 8.87 7.96
CA ALA A 169 -1.96 9.68 8.10
C ALA A 169 -1.75 10.87 9.05
N ALA A 170 -1.08 10.66 10.20
CA ALA A 170 -0.73 11.72 11.14
C ALA A 170 0.19 12.77 10.51
N GLN A 171 1.21 12.33 9.76
CA GLN A 171 2.12 13.23 9.05
C GLN A 171 1.36 14.04 7.98
N ALA A 172 0.50 13.40 7.22
CA ALA A 172 -0.29 14.07 6.17
C ALA A 172 -1.28 15.09 6.76
N ALA A 173 -1.92 14.79 7.89
CA ALA A 173 -2.82 15.71 8.59
C ALA A 173 -2.07 16.87 9.27
N GLY A 174 -0.88 16.63 9.83
CA GLY A 174 -0.12 17.65 10.55
C GLY A 174 0.71 18.59 9.68
N ALA A 175 1.18 18.17 8.51
CA ALA A 175 2.20 18.90 7.75
C ALA A 175 1.62 20.07 6.93
N GLY A 176 2.08 21.31 7.17
CA GLY A 176 2.14 22.35 6.12
C GLY A 176 3.02 21.89 4.92
N PRO A 177 3.11 22.63 3.80
CA PRO A 177 3.60 22.08 2.53
C PRO A 177 5.08 21.69 2.62
N VAL A 178 5.39 20.41 2.79
CA VAL A 178 6.77 19.92 2.89
C VAL A 178 6.95 18.56 2.20
N ARG A 179 7.95 18.53 1.32
CA ARG A 179 8.65 17.34 0.76
C ARG A 179 9.06 16.40 1.89
N VAL A 180 8.72 15.13 1.80
CA VAL A 180 9.10 14.13 2.80
C VAL A 180 10.61 13.86 2.75
N VAL A 181 11.26 14.03 3.91
CA VAL A 181 12.68 13.76 4.20
C VAL A 181 12.76 12.43 4.95
N PRO A 182 13.73 11.55 4.66
CA PRO A 182 13.86 10.27 5.37
C PRO A 182 14.11 10.47 6.87
N LEU A 183 13.37 9.74 7.71
CA LEU A 183 13.67 9.61 9.13
C LEU A 183 14.99 8.86 9.28
N ARG A 184 16.07 9.58 9.54
CA ARG A 184 17.27 9.04 10.17
C ARG A 184 17.21 9.40 11.64
N MET A 185 17.28 8.41 12.53
CA MET A 185 17.64 8.63 13.92
C MET A 185 19.08 8.14 14.16
N PRO A 186 19.86 8.85 14.98
CA PRO A 186 21.31 8.69 15.06
C PRO A 186 21.73 7.56 16.01
N THR A 187 22.85 6.93 15.66
CA THR A 187 23.99 6.77 16.59
C THR A 187 25.28 7.03 15.83
#